data_AF-A0A5C3LDC3-F1
#
_entry.id   AF-A0A5C3LDC3-F1
#
_cell.length_a   1.000
_cell.length_b   1.000
_cell.length_c   1.000
_cell.angle_alpha   90.00
_cell.angle_beta   90.00
_cell.angle_gamma   90.00
#
_symmetry.space_group_name_H-M   'P 1'
#
loop_
_entity.id
_entity.type
_entity.pdbx_description
1 polymer ?
#
loop_
_entity_poly.entity_id
_entity_poly.type
_entity_poly.pdbx_seq_one_letter_code
_entity_poly.pdbx_strand_id
1 'polypeptide(L)'
;MPSKSWVLSAALLNAFPLVAGHGYVREVTLGTTSWPGYNPFFDSWWQPPPERIIRKVPGIGPLLTYMARAPYDITKWNPGTEAVWFKVAHSGKSDDGKWAAPEMFGNHNGTYTFRIPKNILPGQYLIRHEWWVVRTLPDKYPGVQIYPVCVQIEVTGSGTAFPTSFVSFPGEYKPETPGMIFDVWNGKPYPLPGPEV
;
A
#
# COMPACT_ATOMS: atom_id res chain seq x y z
N MET A 1 -38.41 -50.49 -15.76
CA MET A 1 -38.43 -50.58 -14.28
C MET A 1 -37.00 -50.32 -13.77
N PRO A 2 -36.80 -49.61 -12.65
CA PRO A 2 -36.37 -48.21 -12.68
C PRO A 2 -34.97 -47.90 -12.08
N SER A 3 -34.54 -46.65 -12.31
CA SER A 3 -33.68 -45.79 -11.45
C SER A 3 -32.17 -46.11 -11.42
N LYS A 4 -31.22 -45.17 -11.37
CA LYS A 4 -31.22 -43.82 -10.79
C LYS A 4 -30.31 -42.88 -11.58
N SER A 5 -30.81 -41.68 -11.81
CA SER A 5 -30.07 -40.48 -12.20
C SER A 5 -29.13 -40.04 -11.08
N TRP A 6 -27.85 -39.82 -11.41
CA TRP A 6 -26.94 -39.01 -10.60
C TRP A 6 -26.55 -37.79 -11.42
N VAL A 7 -27.17 -36.66 -11.09
CA VAL A 7 -26.69 -35.34 -11.50
C VAL A 7 -25.49 -35.03 -10.60
N LEU A 8 -24.27 -35.17 -11.13
CA LEU A 8 -23.09 -34.58 -10.51
C LEU A 8 -23.05 -33.12 -10.93
N SER A 9 -23.51 -32.26 -10.03
CA SER A 9 -23.40 -30.81 -10.14
C SER A 9 -21.93 -30.41 -10.36
N ALA A 10 -21.65 -29.77 -11.49
CA ALA A 10 -20.39 -29.09 -11.73
C ALA A 10 -20.24 -27.95 -10.70
N ALA A 11 -19.30 -28.09 -9.77
CA ALA A 11 -18.88 -26.98 -8.94
C ALA A 11 -18.13 -25.98 -9.83
N LEU A 12 -18.82 -24.89 -10.19
CA LEU A 12 -18.20 -23.69 -10.75
C LEU A 12 -17.20 -23.15 -9.72
N LEU A 13 -15.91 -23.44 -9.93
CA LEU A 13 -14.82 -22.70 -9.30
C LEU A 13 -14.88 -21.26 -9.80
N ASN A 14 -15.53 -20.40 -9.03
CA ASN A 14 -15.37 -18.95 -9.17
C ASN A 14 -13.90 -18.61 -8.92
N ALA A 15 -13.13 -18.49 -9.99
CA ALA A 15 -11.84 -17.83 -9.97
C ALA A 15 -12.07 -16.37 -9.59
N PHE A 16 -11.86 -16.04 -8.32
CA PHE A 16 -11.77 -14.65 -7.89
C PHE A 16 -10.67 -13.94 -8.69
N PRO A 17 -10.85 -12.68 -9.11
CA PRO A 17 -9.73 -11.89 -9.56
C PRO A 17 -8.82 -11.64 -8.34
N LEU A 18 -7.73 -12.41 -8.25
CA LEU A 18 -6.63 -12.15 -7.34
C LEU A 18 -5.81 -11.00 -7.93
N VAL A 19 -5.79 -9.87 -7.25
CA VAL A 19 -4.77 -8.83 -7.47
C VAL A 19 -3.64 -9.13 -6.48
N ALA A 20 -2.54 -9.69 -7.00
CA ALA A 20 -1.29 -9.85 -6.27
C ALA A 20 -0.36 -8.71 -6.68
N GLY A 21 -0.11 -7.75 -5.79
CA GLY A 21 0.69 -6.56 -6.09
C GLY A 21 2.07 -6.61 -5.47
N HIS A 22 2.95 -7.50 -5.95
CA HIS A 22 4.34 -7.62 -5.48
C HIS A 22 5.28 -6.85 -6.43
N GLY A 23 5.92 -5.74 -6.02
CA GLY A 23 6.74 -4.98 -6.98
C GLY A 23 7.71 -3.90 -6.47
N TYR A 24 8.92 -3.90 -7.06
CA TYR A 24 9.73 -2.72 -7.32
C TYR A 24 9.69 -2.45 -8.83
N VAL A 25 10.01 -1.23 -9.28
CA VAL A 25 10.19 -0.98 -10.73
C VAL A 25 11.47 -1.69 -11.16
N ARG A 26 11.33 -2.94 -11.61
CA ARG A 26 12.44 -3.79 -12.06
C ARG A 26 13.09 -3.26 -13.34
N GLU A 27 12.30 -2.60 -14.17
CA GLU A 27 12.71 -2.10 -15.48
C GLU A 27 11.86 -0.88 -15.86
N VAL A 28 12.48 0.11 -16.49
CA VAL A 28 11.77 1.15 -17.24
C VAL A 28 12.29 1.15 -18.67
N THR A 29 11.39 0.93 -19.63
CA THR A 29 11.72 0.96 -21.06
C THR A 29 11.21 2.27 -21.67
N LEU A 30 12.09 2.99 -22.38
CA LEU A 30 11.77 4.20 -23.14
C LEU A 30 12.22 3.98 -24.59
N GLY A 31 11.25 3.85 -25.51
CA GLY A 31 11.54 3.45 -26.89
C GLY A 31 12.11 2.04 -26.95
N THR A 32 13.27 1.85 -27.59
CA THR A 32 13.97 0.54 -27.67
C THR A 32 14.94 0.30 -26.51
N THR A 33 15.07 1.25 -25.57
CA THR A 33 16.10 1.18 -24.51
C THR A 33 15.47 0.87 -23.17
N SER A 34 16.08 -0.07 -22.46
CA SER A 34 15.66 -0.56 -21.15
C SER A 34 16.67 -0.16 -20.07
N TRP A 35 16.17 0.35 -18.94
CA TRP A 35 16.98 0.69 -17.77
C TRP A 35 16.65 -0.22 -16.58
N PRO A 36 17.64 -0.91 -15.98
CA PRO A 36 17.41 -1.75 -14.82
C PRO A 36 17.20 -0.92 -13.55
N GLY A 37 16.19 -1.28 -12.75
CA GLY A 37 15.97 -0.74 -11.42
C GLY A 37 16.98 -1.26 -10.38
N TYR A 38 16.93 -0.72 -9.16
CA TYR A 38 17.78 -1.16 -8.06
C TYR A 38 17.58 -2.66 -7.77
N ASN A 39 18.65 -3.45 -7.81
CA ASN A 39 18.60 -4.88 -7.52
C ASN A 39 18.98 -5.14 -6.06
N PRO A 40 18.00 -5.39 -5.17
CA PRO A 40 18.25 -5.49 -3.73
C PRO A 40 19.08 -6.72 -3.32
N PHE A 41 19.26 -7.68 -4.24
CA PHE A 41 20.00 -8.92 -3.97
C PHE A 41 21.50 -8.80 -4.28
N PHE A 42 21.91 -7.84 -5.13
CA PHE A 42 23.28 -7.77 -5.65
C PHE A 42 23.92 -6.38 -5.52
N ASP A 43 23.17 -5.28 -5.64
CA ASP A 43 23.74 -3.94 -5.75
C ASP A 43 24.37 -3.42 -4.44
N SER A 44 24.02 -4.00 -3.29
CA SER A 44 24.59 -3.63 -1.98
C SER A 44 26.03 -4.12 -1.75
N TRP A 45 26.55 -4.98 -2.62
CA TRP A 45 27.80 -5.70 -2.43
C TRP A 45 28.96 -5.18 -3.32
N TRP A 46 28.74 -4.14 -4.12
CA TRP A 46 29.74 -3.53 -5.01
C TRP A 46 30.39 -2.26 -4.41
N GLN A 47 31.68 -2.04 -4.67
CA GLN A 47 32.47 -0.88 -4.22
C GLN A 47 33.27 -0.27 -5.40
N PRO A 48 33.02 0.99 -5.80
CA PRO A 48 31.95 1.85 -5.31
C PRO A 48 30.57 1.28 -5.71
N PRO A 49 29.51 1.54 -4.93
CA PRO A 49 28.15 1.19 -5.32
C PRO A 49 27.86 1.82 -6.68
N PRO A 50 27.36 1.06 -7.66
CA PRO A 50 27.13 1.60 -8.99
C PRO A 50 26.01 2.66 -8.93
N GLU A 51 26.15 3.76 -9.66
CA GLU A 51 25.16 4.85 -9.64
C GLU A 51 23.82 4.36 -10.22
N ARG A 52 22.72 4.68 -9.51
CA ARG A 52 21.34 4.32 -9.86
C ARG A 52 20.42 5.50 -9.56
N ILE A 53 19.37 5.66 -10.37
CA ILE A 53 18.39 6.76 -10.23
C ILE A 53 17.45 6.53 -9.02
N ILE A 54 17.23 5.27 -8.61
CA ILE A 54 16.32 4.89 -7.51
C ILE A 54 17.14 4.31 -6.35
N ARG A 55 16.99 4.84 -5.12
CA ARG A 55 17.76 4.43 -3.92
C ARG A 55 17.09 3.32 -3.11
N LYS A 56 17.91 2.45 -2.50
CA LYS A 56 17.57 1.48 -1.45
C LYS A 56 16.88 2.16 -0.26
N VAL A 57 15.85 1.54 0.30
CA VAL A 57 15.38 1.92 1.64
C VAL A 57 15.16 0.66 2.48
N PRO A 58 16.05 0.34 3.43
CA PRO A 58 15.75 -0.57 4.52
C PRO A 58 15.04 0.22 5.64
N GLY A 59 13.98 -0.32 6.22
CA GLY A 59 13.22 0.36 7.26
C GLY A 59 12.24 -0.55 8.01
N ILE A 60 11.90 -0.18 9.24
CA ILE A 60 10.75 -0.71 9.96
C ILE A 60 9.62 0.30 9.89
N GLY A 61 8.38 -0.17 9.94
CA GLY A 61 7.25 0.74 10.03
C GLY A 61 5.97 0.19 9.41
N PRO A 62 4.88 0.96 9.51
CA PRO A 62 3.58 0.54 9.04
C PRO A 62 3.46 0.67 7.50
N LEU A 63 2.51 -0.08 6.97
CA LEU A 63 2.01 0.03 5.61
C LEU A 63 0.59 0.58 5.68
N LEU A 64 0.28 1.60 4.88
CA LEU A 64 -1.01 2.27 4.87
C LEU A 64 -1.55 2.31 3.45
N THR A 65 -2.85 2.13 3.27
CA THR A 65 -3.49 2.22 1.95
C THR A 65 -4.74 3.06 2.04
N TYR A 66 -4.79 4.04 1.15
CA TYR A 66 -5.89 4.99 1.01
C TYR A 66 -6.51 4.86 -0.37
N MET A 67 -7.78 5.22 -0.47
CA MET A 67 -8.46 5.41 -1.74
C MET A 67 -9.06 6.81 -1.80
N ALA A 68 -9.24 7.34 -3.01
CA ALA A 68 -9.94 8.58 -3.28
C ALA A 68 -10.73 8.44 -4.59
N ARG A 69 -12.03 8.76 -4.57
CA ARG A 69 -12.90 8.64 -5.75
C ARG A 69 -12.73 9.86 -6.63
N ALA A 70 -12.47 9.64 -7.92
CA ALA A 70 -12.38 10.73 -8.88
C ALA A 70 -13.77 11.35 -9.13
N PRO A 71 -13.90 12.68 -9.11
CA PRO A 71 -15.16 13.36 -9.42
C PRO A 71 -15.48 13.36 -10.93
N TYR A 72 -14.46 13.12 -11.77
CA TYR A 72 -14.54 13.01 -13.22
C TYR A 72 -13.40 12.09 -13.72
N ASP A 73 -13.11 12.12 -15.03
CA ASP A 73 -11.99 11.39 -15.66
C ASP A 73 -10.69 11.44 -14.82
N ILE A 74 -10.32 10.29 -14.28
CA ILE A 74 -9.20 10.15 -13.35
C ILE A 74 -7.86 10.53 -13.98
N THR A 75 -7.73 10.40 -15.31
CA THR A 75 -6.49 10.73 -16.02
C THR A 75 -6.20 12.24 -16.05
N LYS A 76 -7.22 13.05 -15.72
CA LYS A 76 -7.15 14.52 -15.66
C LYS A 76 -7.32 15.06 -14.24
N TRP A 77 -7.47 14.18 -13.26
CA TRP A 77 -7.77 14.59 -11.89
C TRP A 77 -6.51 14.55 -11.03
N ASN A 78 -6.26 15.66 -10.35
CA ASN A 78 -5.24 15.76 -9.31
C ASN A 78 -5.92 16.27 -8.03
N PRO A 79 -5.96 15.48 -6.95
CA PRO A 79 -6.56 15.91 -5.68
C PRO A 79 -5.94 17.16 -5.06
N GLY A 80 -4.70 17.51 -5.38
CA GLY A 80 -4.01 18.66 -4.80
C GLY A 80 -4.03 18.63 -3.26
N THR A 81 -4.67 19.62 -2.64
CA THR A 81 -4.81 19.73 -1.18
C THR A 81 -6.22 19.36 -0.68
N GLU A 82 -7.08 18.81 -1.54
CA GLU A 82 -8.44 18.46 -1.16
C GLU A 82 -8.47 17.26 -0.20
N ALA A 83 -9.38 17.31 0.78
CA ALA A 83 -9.62 16.20 1.69
C ALA A 83 -10.54 15.17 1.03
N VAL A 84 -9.94 14.24 0.27
CA VAL A 84 -10.66 13.22 -0.52
C VAL A 84 -10.20 11.79 -0.22
N TRP A 85 -9.14 11.63 0.58
CA TRP A 85 -8.54 10.33 0.87
C TRP A 85 -9.20 9.71 2.08
N PHE A 86 -9.56 8.44 1.98
CA PHE A 86 -10.04 7.61 3.09
C PHE A 86 -9.17 6.37 3.19
N LYS A 87 -8.89 5.93 4.41
CA LYS A 87 -8.07 4.73 4.65
C LYS A 87 -8.91 3.49 4.33
N VAL A 88 -8.33 2.51 3.66
CA VAL A 88 -9.00 1.23 3.33
C VAL A 88 -8.27 0.02 3.86
N ALA A 89 -6.99 0.17 4.20
CA ALA A 89 -6.21 -0.88 4.84
C ALA A 89 -5.00 -0.30 5.57
N HIS A 90 -4.54 -1.00 6.59
CA HIS A 90 -3.24 -0.77 7.20
C HIS A 90 -2.64 -2.06 7.74
N SER A 91 -1.34 -2.06 7.96
CA SER A 91 -0.64 -3.07 8.74
C SER A 91 0.46 -2.39 9.53
N GLY A 92 0.43 -2.54 10.85
CA GLY A 92 1.28 -1.81 11.79
C GLY A 92 2.35 -2.68 12.44
N LYS A 93 2.60 -2.42 13.72
CA LYS A 93 3.38 -3.28 14.60
C LYS A 93 2.45 -4.26 15.30
N SER A 94 2.73 -5.55 15.23
CA SER A 94 1.96 -6.60 15.93
C SER A 94 2.26 -6.62 17.43
N ASP A 95 1.42 -7.34 18.19
CA ASP A 95 1.55 -7.47 19.64
C ASP A 95 2.85 -8.18 20.07
N ASP A 96 3.38 -9.08 19.23
CA ASP A 96 4.69 -9.73 19.40
C ASP A 96 5.87 -8.85 18.95
N GLY A 97 5.61 -7.59 18.59
CA GLY A 97 6.61 -6.56 18.32
C GLY A 97 7.14 -6.53 16.89
N LYS A 98 6.64 -7.38 15.98
CA LYS A 98 7.06 -7.41 14.58
C LYS A 98 6.43 -6.27 13.79
N TRP A 99 7.18 -5.72 12.85
CA TRP A 99 6.71 -4.66 11.98
C TRP A 99 6.23 -5.22 10.65
N ALA A 100 5.13 -4.65 10.12
CA ALA A 100 4.55 -5.06 8.85
C ALA A 100 5.55 -5.07 7.69
N ALA A 101 6.39 -4.04 7.56
CA ALA A 101 7.35 -3.96 6.45
C ALA A 101 8.39 -5.11 6.44
N PRO A 102 9.15 -5.38 7.51
CA PRO A 102 10.04 -6.55 7.58
C PRO A 102 9.32 -7.90 7.35
N GLU A 103 8.14 -8.10 7.94
CA GLU A 103 7.37 -9.33 7.74
C GLU A 103 6.94 -9.50 6.28
N MET A 104 6.53 -8.40 5.65
CA MET A 104 6.20 -8.36 4.23
C MET A 104 7.41 -8.70 3.35
N PHE A 105 8.58 -8.13 3.64
CA PHE A 105 9.82 -8.44 2.91
C PHE A 105 10.31 -9.87 3.12
N GLY A 106 10.22 -10.39 4.35
CA GLY A 106 10.74 -11.70 4.71
C GLY A 106 9.83 -12.87 4.34
N ASN A 107 8.52 -12.73 4.56
CA ASN A 107 7.56 -13.84 4.51
C ASN A 107 6.63 -13.78 3.29
N HIS A 108 6.55 -12.62 2.63
CA HIS A 108 5.66 -12.38 1.49
C HIS A 108 6.42 -11.91 0.26
N ASN A 109 7.69 -12.33 0.10
CA ASN A 109 8.52 -12.00 -1.06
C ASN A 109 8.45 -10.52 -1.46
N GLY A 110 8.47 -9.63 -0.47
CA GLY A 110 8.44 -8.20 -0.68
C GLY A 110 7.08 -7.59 -0.95
N THR A 111 5.98 -8.19 -0.45
CA THR A 111 4.65 -7.64 -0.81
C THR A 111 3.51 -7.65 0.15
N TYR A 112 2.83 -6.54 0.02
CA TYR A 112 1.55 -6.21 0.54
C TYR A 112 0.35 -6.57 -0.37
N THR A 113 -0.68 -7.18 0.22
CA THR A 113 -1.98 -7.38 -0.42
C THR A 113 -3.06 -6.75 0.44
N PHE A 114 -3.99 -6.02 -0.17
CA PHE A 114 -5.20 -5.55 0.47
C PHE A 114 -6.42 -5.85 -0.40
N ARG A 115 -7.62 -5.74 0.18
CA ARG A 115 -8.87 -5.97 -0.55
C ARG A 115 -9.61 -4.63 -0.70
N ILE A 116 -10.07 -4.34 -1.91
CA ILE A 116 -11.00 -3.23 -2.14
C ILE A 116 -12.29 -3.53 -1.36
N PRO A 117 -12.85 -2.57 -0.60
CA PRO A 117 -14.08 -2.80 0.15
C PRO A 117 -15.22 -3.25 -0.78
N LYS A 118 -15.79 -4.43 -0.53
CA LYS A 118 -16.73 -5.08 -1.45
C LYS A 118 -17.98 -4.24 -1.77
N ASN A 119 -18.42 -3.43 -0.82
CA ASN A 119 -19.64 -2.65 -0.92
C ASN A 119 -19.39 -1.19 -1.35
N ILE A 120 -18.15 -0.83 -1.71
CA ILE A 120 -17.83 0.54 -2.13
C ILE A 120 -18.55 0.90 -3.43
N LEU A 121 -18.98 2.16 -3.52
CA LEU A 121 -19.61 2.71 -4.72
C LEU A 121 -18.71 2.50 -5.96
N PRO A 122 -19.23 2.01 -7.09
CA PRO A 122 -18.49 1.93 -8.35
C PRO A 122 -17.98 3.30 -8.84
N GLY A 123 -16.89 3.28 -9.60
CA GLY A 123 -16.28 4.47 -10.21
C GLY A 123 -14.77 4.38 -10.31
N GLN A 124 -14.15 5.46 -10.75
CA GLN A 124 -12.70 5.58 -10.87
C GLN A 124 -12.10 6.04 -9.54
N TYR A 125 -11.04 5.38 -9.08
CA TYR A 125 -10.36 5.67 -7.82
C TYR A 125 -8.86 5.77 -7.99
N LEU A 126 -8.26 6.71 -7.26
CA LEU A 126 -6.83 6.65 -6.93
C LEU A 126 -6.67 5.75 -5.71
N ILE A 127 -5.73 4.81 -5.76
CA ILE A 127 -5.17 4.13 -4.60
C ILE A 127 -3.84 4.78 -4.27
N ARG A 128 -3.65 5.18 -3.03
CA ARG A 128 -2.37 5.65 -2.49
C ARG A 128 -1.89 4.67 -1.44
N HIS A 129 -0.88 3.88 -1.80
CA HIS A 129 -0.21 2.96 -0.89
C HIS A 129 1.06 3.61 -0.36
N GLU A 130 1.33 3.41 0.92
CA GLU A 130 2.49 3.99 1.57
C GLU A 130 3.22 3.00 2.45
N TRP A 131 4.53 3.16 2.44
CA TRP A 131 5.39 2.65 3.48
C TRP A 131 5.99 3.79 4.29
N TRP A 132 5.74 3.77 5.59
CA TRP A 132 6.41 4.66 6.53
C TRP A 132 7.64 3.97 7.07
N VAL A 133 8.80 4.57 6.85
CA VAL A 133 10.06 4.14 7.44
C VAL A 133 10.28 4.96 8.70
N VAL A 134 10.01 4.30 9.82
CA VAL A 134 10.28 4.79 11.16
C VAL A 134 11.71 4.43 11.50
N ARG A 135 12.60 5.43 11.55
CA ARG A 135 14.01 5.22 11.89
C ARG A 135 14.25 5.41 13.39
N THR A 136 15.36 4.84 13.84
CA THR A 136 15.86 4.81 15.22
C THR A 136 16.36 6.17 15.74
N LEU A 137 15.88 7.29 15.19
CA LEU A 137 16.12 8.62 15.76
C LEU A 137 14.96 8.90 16.71
N PRO A 138 15.09 8.58 18.01
CA PRO A 138 14.00 8.76 18.95
C PRO A 138 13.53 10.21 18.96
N ASP A 139 12.22 10.37 19.00
CA ASP A 139 11.54 11.59 19.45
C ASP A 139 11.83 12.88 18.65
N LYS A 140 12.15 12.76 17.35
CA LYS A 140 12.38 13.93 16.49
C LYS A 140 11.43 14.00 15.31
N TYR A 141 10.96 15.23 15.06
CA TYR A 141 10.31 15.64 13.82
C TYR A 141 11.15 16.72 13.12
N PRO A 142 11.40 16.62 11.80
CA PRO A 142 11.05 15.50 10.92
C PRO A 142 11.94 14.27 11.18
N GLY A 143 11.37 13.06 11.13
CA GLY A 143 12.09 11.81 11.43
C GLY A 143 11.63 10.60 10.61
N VAL A 144 10.31 10.44 10.45
CA VAL A 144 9.71 9.41 9.58
C VAL A 144 9.91 9.77 8.12
N GLN A 145 10.25 8.77 7.31
CA GLN A 145 10.27 8.89 5.86
C GLN A 145 9.07 8.16 5.28
N ILE A 146 8.34 8.82 4.37
CA ILE A 146 7.12 8.27 3.80
C ILE A 146 7.35 8.01 2.31
N TYR A 147 7.05 6.80 1.87
CA TYR A 147 7.22 6.33 0.49
C TYR A 147 5.85 6.03 -0.12
N PRO A 148 5.17 7.03 -0.72
CA PRO A 148 3.88 6.85 -1.36
C PRO A 148 4.03 6.38 -2.81
N VAL A 149 3.10 5.52 -3.24
CA VAL A 149 2.85 5.16 -4.64
C VAL A 149 1.35 5.30 -4.90
N CYS A 150 1.01 5.92 -6.04
CA CYS A 150 -0.37 6.06 -6.47
C CYS A 150 -0.66 5.20 -7.71
N VAL A 151 -1.85 4.59 -7.76
CA VAL A 151 -2.35 3.80 -8.89
C VAL A 151 -3.79 4.21 -9.20
N GLN A 152 -4.14 4.28 -10.47
CA GLN A 152 -5.50 4.54 -10.94
C GLN A 152 -6.21 3.21 -11.19
N ILE A 153 -7.44 3.07 -10.71
CA ILE A 153 -8.28 1.89 -10.94
C ILE A 153 -9.71 2.28 -11.27
N GLU A 154 -10.45 1.35 -11.86
CA GLU A 154 -11.91 1.42 -11.98
C GLU A 154 -12.54 0.29 -11.16
N VAL A 155 -13.35 0.69 -10.17
CA VAL A 155 -14.13 -0.24 -9.35
C VAL A 155 -15.47 -0.46 -10.03
N THR A 156 -15.79 -1.73 -10.29
CA THR A 156 -17.07 -2.18 -10.84
C THR A 156 -17.92 -2.87 -9.76
N GLY A 157 -19.19 -3.10 -10.06
CA GLY A 157 -20.13 -3.79 -9.16
C GLY A 157 -21.38 -2.97 -8.88
N SER A 158 -22.05 -3.27 -7.76
CA SER A 158 -23.31 -2.64 -7.34
C SER A 158 -23.25 -2.12 -5.90
N GLY A 159 -22.06 -1.88 -5.38
CA GLY A 159 -21.86 -1.31 -4.05
C GLY A 159 -22.46 0.09 -3.95
N THR A 160 -22.82 0.50 -2.74
CA THR A 160 -23.45 1.80 -2.45
C THR A 160 -22.79 2.53 -1.28
N ALA A 161 -21.84 1.89 -0.60
CA ALA A 161 -21.14 2.48 0.53
C ALA A 161 -20.10 3.51 0.05
N PHE A 162 -20.03 4.62 0.77
CA PHE A 162 -18.98 5.62 0.59
C PHE A 162 -18.61 6.20 1.95
N PRO A 163 -17.32 6.42 2.25
CA PRO A 163 -16.89 7.01 3.52
C PRO A 163 -17.42 8.42 3.70
N THR A 164 -17.50 8.86 4.96
CA THR A 164 -17.93 10.21 5.33
C THR A 164 -16.80 11.06 5.93
N SER A 165 -15.64 10.45 6.18
CA SER A 165 -14.46 11.11 6.74
C SER A 165 -13.31 11.00 5.77
N PHE A 166 -12.68 12.14 5.48
CA PHE A 166 -11.60 12.24 4.51
C PHE A 166 -10.46 13.07 5.05
N VAL A 167 -9.27 12.82 4.51
CA VAL A 167 -8.05 13.55 4.82
C VAL A 167 -7.39 14.02 3.53
N SER A 168 -6.49 15.00 3.64
CA SER A 168 -5.76 15.54 2.49
C SER A 168 -4.28 15.18 2.54
N PHE A 169 -3.67 15.05 1.37
CA PHE A 169 -2.21 14.89 1.22
C PHE A 169 -1.71 15.95 0.23
N PRO A 170 -1.09 17.05 0.70
CA PRO A 170 -0.67 17.35 2.08
C PRO A 170 -1.82 17.75 3.02
N GLY A 171 -1.61 17.55 4.33
CA GLY A 171 -2.51 18.00 5.41
C GLY A 171 -2.64 17.02 6.57
N GLU A 172 -2.82 15.73 6.28
CA GLU A 172 -2.94 14.68 7.29
C GLU A 172 -1.66 14.51 8.13
N TYR A 173 -0.49 14.61 7.49
CA TYR A 173 0.79 14.32 8.12
C TYR A 173 1.45 15.59 8.69
N LYS A 174 1.35 15.70 10.01
CA LYS A 174 1.86 16.76 10.88
C LYS A 174 2.62 16.18 12.09
N PRO A 175 3.40 16.96 12.86
CA PRO A 175 4.15 16.45 14.01
C PRO A 175 3.29 15.69 15.03
N GLU A 176 2.04 16.10 15.21
CA GLU A 176 1.09 15.53 16.17
C GLU A 176 0.40 14.25 15.65
N THR A 177 0.65 13.87 14.39
CA THR A 177 0.05 12.66 13.81
C THR A 177 0.51 11.45 14.61
N PRO A 178 -0.41 10.57 15.03
CA PRO A 178 -0.04 9.34 15.71
C PRO A 178 1.05 8.58 14.96
N GLY A 179 2.14 8.22 15.64
CA GLY A 179 3.23 7.45 15.05
C GLY A 179 4.22 8.25 14.20
N MET A 180 4.06 9.58 14.07
CA MET A 180 5.01 10.47 13.42
C MET A 180 6.26 10.73 14.28
N ILE A 181 6.05 10.83 15.60
CA ILE A 181 7.10 10.86 16.61
C ILE A 181 6.92 9.60 17.44
N PHE A 182 7.83 8.65 17.30
CA PHE A 182 7.74 7.37 17.97
C PHE A 182 9.13 6.78 18.24
N ASP A 183 9.42 6.51 19.51
CA ASP A 183 10.58 5.72 19.90
C ASP A 183 10.31 4.22 19.69
N VAL A 184 11.00 3.64 18.72
CA VAL A 184 10.86 2.23 18.34
C VAL A 184 11.41 1.26 19.39
N TRP A 185 12.19 1.74 20.37
CA TRP A 185 12.87 0.92 21.38
C TRP A 185 12.10 0.78 22.70
N ASN A 186 11.10 1.62 22.94
CA ASN A 186 10.36 1.66 24.21
C ASN A 186 9.39 0.47 24.44
N GLY A 187 9.29 -0.46 23.48
CA GLY A 187 8.42 -1.64 23.58
C GLY A 187 6.92 -1.35 23.47
N LYS A 188 6.49 -0.09 23.30
CA LYS A 188 5.07 0.27 23.24
C LYS A 188 4.42 -0.19 21.92
N PRO A 189 3.08 -0.36 21.91
CA PRO A 189 2.32 -0.48 20.68
C PRO A 189 2.54 0.73 19.78
N TYR A 190 2.58 0.50 18.47
CA TYR A 190 2.71 1.61 17.52
C TYR A 190 1.32 2.20 17.20
N PRO A 191 1.10 3.49 17.49
CA PRO A 191 -0.17 4.13 17.14
C PRO A 191 -0.18 4.43 15.64
N LEU A 192 -1.13 3.83 14.91
CA LEU A 192 -1.23 3.99 13.46
C LEU A 192 -1.72 5.42 13.10
N PRO A 193 -1.05 6.10 12.15
CA PRO A 193 -1.50 7.40 11.65
C PRO A 193 -2.74 7.27 10.77
N GLY A 194 -3.44 8.37 10.49
CA GLY A 194 -4.58 8.38 9.58
C GLY A 194 -5.93 8.05 10.23
N PRO A 195 -7.04 8.29 9.52
CA PRO A 195 -8.39 7.96 9.97
C PRO A 195 -8.59 6.43 10.11
N GLU A 196 -9.65 6.02 10.78
CA GLU A 196 -10.07 4.61 10.82
C GLU A 196 -10.35 4.04 9.41
N VAL A 197 -10.35 2.71 9.31
CA VAL A 197 -10.70 1.94 8.08
C VAL A 197 -12.21 1.79 7.94
#